data_AF-A0A9D6YE01-F1
#
_entry.id   AF-A0A9D6YE01-F1
#
_cell.length_a   1.000
_cell.length_b   1.000
_cell.length_c   1.000
_cell.angle_alpha   90.00
_cell.angle_beta   90.00
_cell.angle_gamma   90.00
#
_symmetry.space_group_name_H-M   'P 1'
#
loop_
_entity.id
_entity.type
_entity.pdbx_description
1 polymer ?
#
loop_
_entity_poly.entity_id
_entity_poly.type
_entity_poly.pdbx_seq_one_letter_code
_entity_poly.pdbx_strand_id
1 'polypeptide(L)'
;MCATRAAGSIFASFAGQVRGAISAGDLVATPLPAYRWWLEAESLSKAHTVQLNVRTLDLLHVAAARLLGAREFWTFDRRQRALAHAAGLKVGP
;
A
#
# COMPACT_ATOMS: atom_id res chain seq x y z
N MET A 1 0.20 -37.35 -3.15
CA MET A 1 -1.16 -36.79 -3.34
C MET A 1 -1.32 -35.56 -2.44
N CYS A 2 -1.77 -34.47 -3.05
CA CYS A 2 -2.62 -33.41 -2.46
C CYS A 2 -2.10 -32.51 -1.32
N ALA A 3 -1.55 -31.34 -1.68
CA ALA A 3 -1.77 -30.07 -0.94
C ALA A 3 -1.69 -28.80 -1.82
N THR A 4 -1.44 -28.91 -3.14
CA THR A 4 -1.22 -27.74 -4.00
C THR A 4 -2.50 -27.10 -4.56
N ARG A 5 -3.67 -27.77 -4.42
CA ARG A 5 -4.93 -27.32 -5.04
C ARG A 5 -5.66 -26.22 -4.25
N ALA A 6 -5.45 -26.13 -2.94
CA ALA A 6 -6.12 -25.16 -2.08
C ALA A 6 -5.56 -23.74 -2.21
N ALA A 7 -4.24 -23.58 -2.30
CA ALA A 7 -3.61 -22.27 -2.44
C ALA A 7 -4.04 -21.55 -3.75
N GLY A 8 -4.12 -22.29 -4.86
CA GLY A 8 -4.58 -21.75 -6.14
C GLY A 8 -6.04 -21.28 -6.11
N SER A 9 -6.91 -21.95 -5.34
CA SER A 9 -8.31 -21.58 -5.17
C SER A 9 -8.47 -20.28 -4.37
N ILE A 10 -7.67 -20.07 -3.33
CA ILE A 10 -7.72 -18.86 -2.49
C ILE A 10 -7.28 -17.64 -3.29
N PHE A 11 -6.16 -17.70 -4.01
CA PHE A 11 -5.69 -16.58 -4.82
C PHE A 11 -6.66 -16.23 -5.95
N ALA A 12 -7.26 -17.24 -6.60
CA ALA A 12 -8.28 -17.02 -7.62
C ALA A 12 -9.54 -16.34 -7.03
N SER A 13 -9.96 -16.76 -5.84
CA SER A 13 -11.09 -16.16 -5.12
C SER A 13 -10.81 -14.70 -4.74
N PHE A 14 -9.64 -14.41 -4.17
CA PHE A 14 -9.26 -13.05 -3.80
C PHE A 14 -9.17 -12.12 -5.01
N ALA A 15 -8.54 -12.55 -6.11
CA ALA A 15 -8.49 -11.75 -7.32
C ALA A 15 -9.89 -11.48 -7.89
N GLY A 16 -10.83 -12.43 -7.73
CA GLY A 16 -12.25 -12.24 -8.02
C GLY A 16 -12.90 -11.17 -7.14
N GLN A 17 -12.63 -11.19 -5.83
CA GLN A 17 -13.14 -10.20 -4.88
C GLN A 17 -12.61 -8.79 -5.20
N VAL A 18 -11.31 -8.65 -5.46
CA VAL A 18 -10.71 -7.36 -5.84
C VAL A 18 -11.34 -6.81 -7.12
N ARG A 19 -11.49 -7.65 -8.15
CA ARG A 19 -12.17 -7.24 -9.39
C ARG A 19 -13.63 -6.86 -9.14
N GLY A 20 -14.34 -7.62 -8.31
CA GLY A 20 -15.72 -7.33 -7.92
C GLY A 20 -15.84 -5.96 -7.23
N ALA A 21 -14.95 -5.67 -6.28
CA ALA A 21 -14.89 -4.40 -5.57
C ALA A 21 -14.54 -3.23 -6.50
N ILE A 22 -13.68 -3.43 -7.50
CA ILE A 22 -13.42 -2.42 -8.54
C ILE A 22 -14.68 -2.16 -9.37
N SER A 23 -15.37 -3.21 -9.82
CA SER A 23 -16.61 -3.08 -10.59
C SER A 23 -17.75 -2.46 -9.80
N ALA A 24 -17.81 -2.71 -8.49
CA ALA A 24 -18.80 -2.14 -7.58
C ALA A 24 -18.51 -0.66 -7.22
N GLY A 25 -17.29 -0.19 -7.48
CA GLY A 25 -16.84 1.17 -7.13
C GLY A 25 -16.29 1.31 -5.70
N ASP A 26 -16.21 0.21 -4.94
CA ASP A 26 -15.58 0.18 -3.61
C ASP A 26 -14.07 0.43 -3.69
N LEU A 27 -13.44 0.00 -4.79
CA LEU A 27 -12.03 0.25 -5.12
C LEU A 27 -11.90 1.03 -6.42
N VAL A 28 -11.21 2.17 -6.37
CA VAL A 28 -10.98 3.01 -7.56
C VAL A 28 -9.52 2.94 -7.97
N ALA A 29 -9.26 2.33 -9.13
CA ALA A 29 -7.93 2.32 -9.73
C ALA A 29 -7.55 3.74 -10.15
N THR A 30 -6.58 4.32 -9.43
CA THR A 30 -6.17 5.71 -9.64
C THR A 30 -4.75 5.75 -10.23
N PRO A 31 -4.55 6.41 -11.38
CA PRO A 31 -3.23 6.51 -11.99
C PRO A 31 -2.29 7.35 -11.11
N LEU A 32 -1.05 6.87 -10.94
CA LEU A 32 0.01 7.57 -10.22
C LEU A 32 1.01 8.17 -11.20
N PRO A 33 1.36 9.47 -11.08
CA PRO A 33 2.44 10.04 -11.88
C PRO A 33 3.79 9.48 -11.40
N ALA A 34 4.32 8.51 -12.16
CA ALA A 34 5.46 7.67 -11.75
C ALA A 34 6.68 8.44 -11.25
N TYR A 35 7.05 9.53 -11.93
CA TYR A 35 8.20 10.35 -11.53
C TYR A 35 8.00 11.03 -10.16
N ARG A 36 6.83 11.65 -9.94
CA ARG A 36 6.53 12.30 -8.65
C ARG A 36 6.42 11.28 -7.52
N TRP A 37 5.85 10.13 -7.82
CA TRP A 37 5.76 9.01 -6.88
C TRP A 37 7.14 8.53 -6.42
N TRP A 38 8.08 8.40 -7.36
CA TRP A 38 9.46 8.02 -7.03
C TRP A 38 10.16 9.08 -6.17
N LEU A 39 10.07 10.36 -6.53
CA LEU A 39 10.68 11.45 -5.74
C LEU A 39 10.11 11.51 -4.31
N GLU A 40 8.81 11.29 -4.17
CA GLU A 40 8.14 11.25 -2.87
C GLU A 40 8.67 10.06 -2.03
N ALA A 41 8.81 8.88 -2.63
CA ALA A 41 9.38 7.72 -1.95
C ALA A 41 10.85 7.94 -1.56
N GLU A 42 11.64 8.59 -2.40
CA GLU A 42 13.03 8.96 -2.10
C GLU A 42 13.12 9.94 -0.93
N SER A 43 12.24 10.95 -0.91
CA SER A 43 12.14 11.91 0.19
C SER A 43 11.83 11.23 1.53
N LEU A 44 10.81 10.36 1.55
CA LEU A 44 10.46 9.56 2.72
C LEU A 44 11.60 8.65 3.16
N SER A 45 12.34 8.07 2.20
CA SER A 45 13.47 7.19 2.51
C SER A 45 14.58 7.94 3.24
N LYS A 46 14.96 9.11 2.73
CA LYS A 46 15.99 9.97 3.35
C LYS A 46 15.59 10.41 4.75
N ALA A 47 14.31 10.68 4.97
CA ALA A 47 13.81 11.18 6.25
C ALA A 47 13.63 10.10 7.34
N HIS A 48 13.28 8.86 6.96
CA HIS A 48 12.74 7.89 7.92
C HIS A 48 13.35 6.49 7.89
N THR A 49 14.08 6.11 6.84
CA THR A 49 14.55 4.72 6.69
C THR A 49 15.46 4.27 7.83
N VAL A 50 16.39 5.13 8.25
CA VAL A 50 17.37 4.80 9.31
C VAL A 50 16.67 4.56 10.65
N GLN A 51 15.65 5.36 10.98
CA GLN A 51 14.97 5.33 12.26
C GLN A 51 13.88 4.26 12.33
N LEU A 52 13.14 4.06 11.22
CA LEU A 52 11.95 3.20 11.20
C LEU A 52 12.22 1.80 10.63
N ASN A 53 13.40 1.57 10.04
CA ASN A 53 13.76 0.30 9.38
C ASN A 53 12.69 -0.14 8.37
N VAL A 54 12.19 0.81 7.58
CA VAL A 54 11.14 0.63 6.57
C VAL A 54 11.72 0.07 5.28
N ARG A 55 10.96 -0.77 4.58
CA ARG A 55 11.38 -1.39 3.31
C ARG A 55 10.87 -0.57 2.13
N THR A 56 11.45 -0.81 0.96
CA THR A 56 11.11 -0.12 -0.29
C THR A 56 9.61 -0.15 -0.60
N LEU A 57 8.93 -1.28 -0.38
CA LEU A 57 7.48 -1.37 -0.62
C LEU A 57 6.65 -0.51 0.33
N ASP A 58 7.09 -0.34 1.58
CA ASP A 58 6.43 0.53 2.55
C ASP A 58 6.52 1.99 2.09
N LEU A 59 7.73 2.40 1.67
CA LEU A 59 8.01 3.74 1.13
C LEU A 59 7.15 4.05 -0.09
N LEU A 60 7.13 3.13 -1.06
CA LEU A 60 6.37 3.29 -2.30
C LEU A 60 4.86 3.39 -2.02
N HIS A 61 4.32 2.57 -1.13
CA HIS A 61 2.88 2.60 -0.84
C HIS A 61 2.49 3.87 -0.06
N VAL A 62 3.27 4.29 0.94
CA VAL A 62 3.00 5.55 1.67
C VAL A 62 3.15 6.77 0.75
N ALA A 63 4.16 6.77 -0.13
CA ALA A 63 4.33 7.82 -1.13
C ALA A 63 3.13 7.94 -2.08
N ALA A 64 2.58 6.80 -2.53
CA ALA A 64 1.39 6.78 -3.36
C ALA A 64 0.19 7.40 -2.63
N ALA A 65 -0.03 7.04 -1.36
CA ALA A 65 -1.12 7.59 -0.57
C ALA A 65 -1.01 9.11 -0.38
N ARG A 66 0.19 9.64 -0.13
CA ARG A 66 0.41 11.10 -0.04
C ARG A 66 0.13 11.80 -1.36
N LEU A 67 0.62 11.24 -2.46
CA LEU A 67 0.48 11.83 -3.78
C LEU A 67 -0.98 11.84 -4.27
N LEU A 68 -1.76 10.83 -3.88
CA LEU A 68 -3.19 10.74 -4.13
C LEU A 68 -4.04 11.59 -3.18
N GLY A 69 -3.44 12.22 -2.17
CA GLY A 69 -4.17 13.00 -1.17
C GLY A 69 -5.10 12.14 -0.29
N ALA A 70 -4.70 10.90 0.01
CA ALA A 70 -5.49 10.00 0.83
C ALA A 70 -5.76 10.62 2.22
N ARG A 71 -7.02 10.58 2.66
CA ARG A 71 -7.43 11.11 3.98
C ARG A 71 -7.02 10.17 5.11
N GLU A 72 -7.04 8.87 4.83
CA GLU A 72 -6.71 7.78 5.73
C GLU A 72 -5.88 6.72 5.01
N PHE A 73 -4.98 6.08 5.76
CA PHE A 73 -4.11 5.02 5.30
C PHE A 73 -4.40 3.76 6.10
N TRP A 74 -4.82 2.68 5.45
CA TRP A 74 -5.22 1.44 6.11
C TRP A 74 -4.14 0.38 5.92
N THR A 75 -3.60 -0.15 7.02
CA THR A 75 -2.56 -1.18 6.95
C THR A 75 -2.46 -1.98 8.24
N PHE A 76 -2.28 -3.29 8.12
CA PHE A 76 -1.97 -4.15 9.25
C PHE A 76 -0.45 -4.22 9.53
N ASP A 77 0.41 -3.63 8.69
CA ASP A 77 1.87 -3.64 8.90
C ASP A 77 2.31 -2.52 9.85
N ARG A 78 3.11 -2.90 10.87
CA ARG A 78 3.56 -1.96 11.92
C ARG A 78 4.57 -0.93 11.41
N ARG A 79 5.47 -1.31 10.50
CA ARG A 79 6.48 -0.40 9.93
C ARG A 79 5.81 0.59 9.00
N GLN A 80 4.90 0.09 8.17
CA GLN A 80 4.15 0.93 7.25
C GLN A 80 3.26 1.93 7.99
N ARG A 81 2.64 1.51 9.11
CA ARG A 81 1.90 2.39 10.01
C ARG A 81 2.79 3.50 10.59
N ALA A 82 3.98 3.15 11.09
CA ALA A 82 4.92 4.13 11.62
C ALA A 82 5.34 5.15 10.56
N LEU A 83 5.62 4.68 9.33
CA LEU A 83 5.96 5.54 8.22
C LEU A 83 4.80 6.46 7.80
N ALA A 84 3.58 5.93 7.69
CA ALA A 84 2.40 6.70 7.33
C ALA A 84 2.11 7.81 8.35
N HIS A 85 2.29 7.54 9.65
CA HIS A 85 2.23 8.57 10.70
C HIS A 85 3.31 9.63 10.54
N ALA A 86 4.57 9.22 10.34
CA ALA A 86 5.68 10.16 10.13
C ALA A 86 5.47 11.04 8.88
N ALA A 87 4.76 10.51 7.89
CA ALA A 87 4.42 11.19 6.65
C ALA A 87 3.12 12.03 6.73
N GLY A 88 2.51 12.13 7.91
CA GLY A 88 1.35 12.99 8.19
C GLY A 88 -0.02 12.40 7.84
N LEU A 89 -0.11 11.10 7.58
CA LEU A 89 -1.38 10.43 7.28
C LEU A 89 -2.09 9.99 8.56
N LYS A 90 -3.44 10.03 8.54
CA LYS A 90 -4.26 9.31 9.53
C LYS A 90 -4.19 7.82 9.21
N VAL A 91 -3.96 6.97 10.22
CA VAL A 91 -3.77 5.53 9.98
C VAL A 91 -4.87 4.72 10.65
N GLY A 92 -5.51 3.84 9.88
CA GLY A 92 -6.53 2.89 10.32
C GLY A 92 -5.96 1.51 10.70
N PRO A 93 -6.79 0.59 11.20
CA PRO A 93 -6.39 -0.75 11.62
C PRO A 93 -5.88 -1.62 10.46
#